data_AF-A0ABD2RLB9-F1
#
_entry.id   AF-A0ABD2RLB9-F1
#
_cell.length_a   1.000
_cell.length_b   1.000
_cell.length_c   1.000
_cell.angle_alpha   90.00
_cell.angle_beta   90.00
_cell.angle_gamma   90.00
#
_symmetry.space_group_name_H-M   'P 1'
#
loop_
_entity.id
_entity.type
_entity.pdbx_description
1 polymer ?
#
loop_
_entity_poly.entity_id
_entity_poly.type
_entity_poly.pdbx_seq_one_letter_code
_entity_poly.pdbx_strand_id
1 'polypeptide(L)'
;LQSFLLLKKTFPLFFSLINSMARSIRFMAFLVLAMMLFVTYEVQAQQICKATSQTFKGLCFTDSSCRKACLTENFTGGHCSKLQKKCLCTKPCVFHKISNEVKTTLGEEAKTLK
;
A
#
# COMPACT_ATOMS: atom_id res chain seq x y z
N LEU A 1 57.56 -22.71 -20.73
CA LEU A 1 56.47 -23.24 -21.59
C LEU A 1 55.41 -24.04 -20.80
N GLN A 2 55.79 -24.81 -19.79
CA GLN A 2 54.87 -25.62 -18.95
C GLN A 2 53.88 -24.79 -18.10
N SER A 3 54.27 -23.60 -17.64
CA SER A 3 53.44 -22.75 -16.78
C SER A 3 52.27 -22.07 -17.51
N PHE A 4 52.37 -21.90 -18.84
CA PHE A 4 51.30 -21.29 -19.66
C PHE A 4 50.17 -22.27 -20.01
N LEU A 5 50.44 -23.58 -19.99
CA LEU A 5 49.45 -24.62 -20.29
C LEU A 5 48.49 -24.89 -19.12
N LEU A 6 48.92 -24.63 -17.87
CA LEU A 6 48.07 -24.78 -16.69
C LEU A 6 47.04 -23.66 -16.54
N LEU A 7 47.33 -22.45 -17.02
CA LEU A 7 46.38 -21.32 -16.96
C LEU A 7 45.20 -21.47 -17.94
N LYS A 8 45.39 -22.12 -19.09
CA LYS A 8 44.32 -22.31 -20.10
C LYS A 8 43.31 -23.40 -19.74
N LYS A 9 43.66 -24.36 -18.87
CA LYS A 9 42.80 -25.49 -18.50
C LYS A 9 41.91 -25.25 -17.28
N THR A 10 42.31 -24.35 -16.37
CA THR A 10 41.52 -23.96 -15.18
C THR A 10 40.53 -22.83 -15.45
N PHE A 11 40.77 -22.00 -16.47
CA PHE A 11 39.88 -20.89 -16.85
C PHE A 11 38.45 -21.31 -17.26
N PRO A 12 38.21 -22.37 -18.06
CA PRO A 12 36.85 -22.74 -18.45
C PRO A 12 36.04 -23.42 -17.33
N LEU A 13 36.70 -24.11 -16.40
CA LEU A 13 36.05 -24.73 -15.24
C LEU A 13 35.65 -23.70 -14.17
N PHE A 14 36.48 -22.68 -13.94
CA PHE A 14 36.12 -21.53 -13.11
C PHE A 14 34.98 -20.71 -13.74
N PHE A 15 35.02 -20.48 -15.06
CA PHE A 15 33.98 -19.72 -15.77
C PHE A 15 32.61 -20.43 -15.74
N SER A 16 32.58 -21.76 -15.79
CA SER A 16 31.32 -22.52 -15.72
C SER A 16 30.68 -22.49 -14.33
N LEU A 17 31.47 -22.41 -13.25
CA LEU A 17 30.97 -22.23 -11.88
C LEU A 17 30.58 -20.76 -11.60
N ILE A 18 31.29 -19.80 -12.21
CA ILE A 18 30.96 -18.37 -12.15
C ILE A 18 29.63 -18.07 -12.86
N ASN A 19 29.33 -18.73 -13.99
CA ASN A 19 28.06 -18.53 -14.71
C ASN A 19 26.81 -19.02 -13.96
N SER A 20 26.96 -20.01 -13.06
CA SER A 20 25.87 -20.47 -12.18
C SER A 20 25.59 -19.45 -11.05
N MET A 21 26.64 -18.88 -10.45
CA MET A 21 26.54 -17.88 -9.39
C MET A 21 26.18 -16.48 -9.92
N ALA A 22 26.66 -16.10 -11.10
CA ALA A 22 26.38 -14.81 -11.74
C ALA A 22 24.90 -14.66 -12.15
N ARG A 23 24.23 -15.77 -12.52
CA ARG A 23 22.80 -15.78 -12.80
C ARG A 23 22.01 -15.50 -11.51
N SER A 24 22.38 -16.13 -10.40
CA SER A 24 21.80 -15.87 -9.09
C SER A 24 22.04 -14.43 -8.62
N ILE A 25 23.26 -13.90 -8.76
CA ILE A 25 23.61 -12.52 -8.38
C ILE A 25 22.82 -11.49 -9.20
N ARG A 26 22.62 -11.72 -10.50
CA ARG A 26 21.77 -10.84 -11.34
C ARG A 26 20.31 -10.84 -10.89
N PHE A 27 19.77 -12.00 -10.54
CA PHE A 27 18.42 -12.09 -9.97
C PHE A 27 18.32 -11.36 -8.62
N MET A 28 19.29 -11.57 -7.72
CA MET A 28 19.31 -10.89 -6.43
C MET A 28 19.45 -9.37 -6.58
N ALA A 29 20.29 -8.89 -7.49
CA ALA A 29 20.42 -7.46 -7.78
C ALA A 29 19.12 -6.86 -8.32
N PHE A 30 18.43 -7.57 -9.24
CA PHE A 30 17.14 -7.14 -9.76
C PHE A 30 16.05 -7.08 -8.67
N LEU A 31 16.01 -8.09 -7.79
CA LEU A 31 15.06 -8.12 -6.67
C LEU A 31 15.30 -6.96 -5.68
N VAL A 32 16.55 -6.67 -5.33
CA VAL A 32 16.89 -5.54 -4.44
C VAL A 32 16.50 -4.21 -5.08
N LEU A 33 16.78 -4.03 -6.37
CA LEU A 33 16.37 -2.83 -7.12
C LEU A 33 14.85 -2.68 -7.17
N ALA A 34 14.12 -3.77 -7.43
CA ALA A 34 12.67 -3.76 -7.43
C ALA A 34 12.11 -3.36 -6.07
N MET A 35 12.62 -3.95 -4.98
CA MET A 35 12.19 -3.61 -3.61
C MET A 35 12.44 -2.14 -3.28
N MET A 36 13.59 -1.57 -3.66
CA MET A 36 13.87 -0.15 -3.45
C MET A 36 12.90 0.75 -4.21
N LEU A 37 12.53 0.39 -5.44
CA LEU A 37 11.53 1.12 -6.22
C LEU A 37 10.13 1.06 -5.58
N PHE A 38 9.74 -0.09 -5.01
CA PHE A 38 8.47 -0.24 -4.29
C PHE A 38 8.42 0.60 -3.01
N VAL A 39 9.54 0.71 -2.27
CA VAL A 39 9.62 1.52 -1.04
C VAL A 39 9.42 3.01 -1.33
N THR A 40 9.93 3.51 -2.46
CA THR A 40 9.72 4.90 -2.91
C THR A 40 8.35 5.13 -3.57
N TYR A 41 7.62 4.05 -3.87
CA TYR A 41 6.26 4.16 -4.39
C TYR A 41 5.33 4.36 -3.20
N GLU A 42 5.30 5.60 -2.70
CA GLU A 42 4.27 6.06 -1.77
C GLU A 42 2.92 5.95 -2.50
N VAL A 43 2.26 4.79 -2.39
CA VAL A 43 0.86 4.66 -2.77
C VAL A 43 0.07 5.46 -1.74
N GLN A 44 -0.07 6.75 -2.00
CA GLN A 44 -0.86 7.65 -1.17
C GLN A 44 -2.32 7.22 -1.34
N ALA A 45 -2.71 6.21 -0.57
CA ALA A 45 -4.06 5.72 -0.50
C ALA A 45 -4.89 6.84 0.13
N GLN A 46 -5.44 7.70 -0.73
CA GLN A 46 -6.44 8.69 -0.37
C GLN A 46 -7.45 7.96 0.52
N GLN A 47 -7.48 8.28 1.81
CA GLN A 47 -8.35 7.57 2.75
C GLN A 47 -9.79 7.86 2.31
N ILE A 48 -10.54 6.82 1.93
CA ILE A 48 -11.95 6.96 1.53
C ILE A 48 -12.82 6.59 2.72
N CYS A 49 -13.54 7.58 3.23
CA CYS A 49 -14.48 7.42 4.32
C CYS A 49 -15.78 6.85 3.75
N LYS A 50 -16.35 5.88 4.48
CA LYS A 50 -17.61 5.23 4.14
C LYS A 50 -18.64 5.55 5.22
N ALA A 51 -19.84 5.95 4.83
CA ALA A 51 -20.96 6.17 5.74
C ALA A 51 -22.24 5.54 5.16
N THR A 52 -23.16 5.12 6.02
CA THR A 52 -24.48 4.68 5.54
C THR A 52 -25.33 5.92 5.22
N SER A 53 -26.00 5.92 4.08
CA SER A 53 -26.92 7.00 3.69
C SER A 53 -28.08 7.11 4.68
N GLN A 54 -28.41 8.33 5.09
CA GLN A 54 -29.57 8.61 5.95
C GLN A 54 -30.84 8.95 5.14
N THR A 55 -30.68 9.42 3.91
CA THR A 55 -31.81 9.80 3.04
C THR A 55 -32.34 8.62 2.22
N PHE A 56 -31.51 7.62 1.95
CA PHE A 56 -31.91 6.43 1.20
C PHE A 56 -32.76 5.48 2.05
N LYS A 57 -34.01 5.28 1.64
CA LYS A 57 -34.97 4.40 2.32
C LYS A 57 -35.07 3.05 1.64
N GLY A 58 -35.09 1.98 2.43
CA GLY A 58 -35.32 0.60 1.96
C GLY A 58 -34.05 -0.16 1.56
N LEU A 59 -34.24 -1.29 0.88
CA LEU A 59 -33.15 -2.14 0.40
C LEU A 59 -32.55 -1.59 -0.90
N CYS A 60 -31.22 -1.57 -0.93
CA CYS A 60 -30.40 -1.11 -2.03
C CYS A 60 -30.11 -2.27 -2.98
N PHE A 61 -30.65 -2.19 -4.20
CA PHE A 61 -30.40 -3.14 -5.28
C PHE A 61 -29.58 -2.55 -6.43
N THR A 62 -29.64 -1.23 -6.62
CA THR A 62 -28.98 -0.52 -7.71
C THR A 62 -28.12 0.63 -7.21
N ASP A 63 -26.87 0.68 -7.67
CA ASP A 63 -25.91 1.69 -7.23
C ASP A 63 -26.25 3.11 -7.72
N SER A 64 -26.96 3.24 -8.84
CA SER A 64 -27.32 4.53 -9.44
C SER A 64 -28.22 5.37 -8.53
N SER A 65 -29.25 4.76 -7.95
CA SER A 65 -30.16 5.42 -7.00
C SER A 65 -29.45 5.77 -5.70
N CYS A 66 -28.62 4.85 -5.19
CA CYS A 66 -27.80 5.09 -3.99
C CYS A 66 -26.83 6.24 -4.19
N ARG A 67 -26.12 6.29 -5.31
CA ARG A 67 -25.20 7.38 -5.64
C ARG A 67 -25.89 8.74 -5.68
N LYS A 68 -27.09 8.82 -6.28
CA LYS A 68 -27.87 10.08 -6.30
C LYS A 68 -28.20 10.57 -4.89
N ALA A 69 -28.65 9.67 -4.00
CA ALA A 69 -28.89 10.01 -2.59
C ALA A 69 -27.61 10.49 -1.89
N CYS A 70 -26.49 9.77 -2.07
CA CYS A 70 -25.20 10.15 -1.49
C CYS A 70 -24.71 11.53 -1.94
N LEU A 71 -24.94 11.91 -3.20
CA LEU A 71 -24.61 13.25 -3.69
C LEU A 71 -25.40 14.34 -2.97
N THR A 72 -26.66 14.10 -2.61
CA THR A 72 -27.47 15.04 -1.81
C THR A 72 -27.01 15.14 -0.36
N GLU A 73 -26.31 14.12 0.15
CA GLU A 73 -25.74 14.08 1.51
C GLU A 73 -24.30 14.63 1.58
N ASN A 74 -23.84 15.34 0.54
CA ASN A 74 -22.47 15.89 0.44
C ASN A 74 -21.35 14.85 0.32
N PHE A 75 -21.65 13.64 -0.16
CA PHE A 75 -20.66 12.63 -0.52
C PHE A 75 -20.32 12.68 -2.02
N THR A 76 -19.15 12.20 -2.40
CA THR A 76 -18.67 12.20 -3.80
C THR A 76 -19.07 10.93 -4.56
N GLY A 77 -19.50 9.87 -3.85
CA GLY A 77 -19.90 8.61 -4.45
C GLY A 77 -20.78 7.77 -3.52
N GLY A 78 -21.23 6.62 -4.02
CA GLY A 78 -21.99 5.65 -3.24
C GLY A 78 -22.25 4.35 -4.00
N HIS A 79 -22.47 3.27 -3.27
CA HIS A 79 -22.77 1.93 -3.79
C HIS A 79 -23.60 1.12 -2.78
N CYS A 80 -24.31 0.11 -3.27
CA CYS A 80 -25.06 -0.82 -2.44
C CYS A 80 -24.13 -1.86 -1.80
N SER A 81 -24.24 -2.01 -0.48
CA SER A 81 -23.59 -3.10 0.24
C SER A 81 -24.23 -4.45 -0.16
N LYS A 82 -23.40 -5.39 -0.60
CA LYS A 82 -23.87 -6.73 -1.02
C LYS A 82 -24.51 -7.51 0.13
N LEU A 83 -24.01 -7.33 1.35
CA LEU A 83 -24.39 -8.12 2.52
C LEU A 83 -25.62 -7.55 3.24
N GLN A 84 -25.60 -6.26 3.58
CA GLN A 84 -26.70 -5.63 4.32
C GLN A 84 -27.76 -4.98 3.41
N LYS A 85 -27.55 -4.96 2.09
CA LYS A 85 -28.41 -4.25 1.13
C LYS A 85 -28.68 -2.81 1.54
N LYS A 86 -27.73 -2.17 2.23
CA LYS A 86 -27.77 -0.75 2.60
C LYS A 86 -26.99 0.08 1.60
N CYS A 87 -27.38 1.33 1.42
CA CYS A 87 -26.63 2.29 0.61
C CYS A 87 -25.43 2.82 1.40
N LEU A 88 -24.22 2.63 0.88
CA LEU A 88 -22.97 3.11 1.44
C LEU A 88 -22.43 4.28 0.61
N CYS A 89 -22.36 5.46 1.20
CA CYS A 89 -21.78 6.65 0.61
C CYS A 89 -20.27 6.72 0.85
N THR A 90 -19.54 7.25 -0.13
CA THR A 90 -18.08 7.38 -0.11
C THR A 90 -17.64 8.81 -0.34
N LYS A 91 -16.68 9.28 0.46
CA LYS A 91 -16.04 10.59 0.30
C LYS A 91 -14.57 10.51 0.70
N PRO A 92 -13.67 11.30 0.10
CA PRO A 92 -12.33 11.49 0.64
C PRO A 92 -12.42 11.92 2.11
N CYS A 93 -11.74 11.20 3.00
CA CYS A 93 -11.58 11.60 4.38
C CYS A 93 -10.71 12.84 4.42
N VAL A 94 -11.23 13.93 4.95
CA VAL A 94 -10.39 15.05 5.36
C VAL A 94 -9.90 14.72 6.77
N PHE A 95 -8.85 13.89 6.86
CA PHE A 95 -8.12 13.80 8.12
C PHE A 95 -7.42 15.14 8.29
N HIS A 96 -7.99 16.03 9.11
CA HIS A 96 -7.20 17.11 9.70
C HIS A 96 -5.98 16.42 10.33
N LYS A 97 -4.80 16.58 9.73
CA LYS A 97 -3.56 16.02 10.24
C LYS A 97 -3.25 16.71 11.58
N ILE A 98 -3.82 16.22 12.67
CA ILE A 98 -3.25 16.43 14.00
C ILE A 98 -2.20 15.34 14.19
N SER A 99 -1.17 15.34 13.35
CA SER A 99 -0.04 14.41 13.47
C SER A 99 1.29 15.12 13.80
N ASN A 100 1.24 16.41 14.13
CA ASN A 100 2.40 17.15 14.66
C ASN A 100 2.02 18.11 15.81
N GLU A 101 0.88 17.90 16.49
CA GLU A 101 0.55 18.67 17.71
C GLU A 101 0.15 17.76 18.89
N VAL A 102 -0.40 16.57 18.64
CA VAL A 102 -0.70 15.58 19.70
C VAL A 102 0.43 14.55 19.81
N LYS A 103 1.64 15.05 20.03
CA LYS A 103 2.73 14.23 20.61
C LYS A 103 3.42 14.93 21.78
N THR A 104 3.08 16.18 22.06
CA THR A 104 3.66 16.99 23.14
C THR A 104 2.75 17.17 24.35
N THR A 105 1.55 16.59 24.37
CA THR A 105 0.59 16.77 25.49
C THR A 105 0.18 15.48 26.20
N LEU A 106 0.89 14.37 25.98
CA LEU A 106 0.73 13.14 26.80
C LEU A 106 2.05 12.71 27.44
N GLY A 107 2.83 13.69 27.89
CA GLY A 107 4.09 13.51 28.61
C GLY A 107 4.08 14.13 30.02
N GLU A 108 2.91 14.56 30.51
CA GLU A 108 2.81 15.21 31.83
C GLU A 108 1.45 14.93 32.50
N GLU A 109 1.05 13.67 32.61
CA GLU A 109 -0.01 13.24 33.54
C GLU A 109 0.43 11.93 34.22
N ALA A 110 1.69 11.88 34.65
CA ALA A 110 2.23 10.83 35.51
C ALA A 110 2.93 11.45 36.72
N LYS A 111 2.21 12.34 37.40
CA LYS A 111 2.32 12.62 38.83
C LYS A 111 1.18 13.58 39.17
N THR A 112 0.14 13.07 39.80
CA THR A 112 -0.53 13.58 41.01
C THR A 112 -2.00 13.11 41.05
N LEU A 113 -2.47 12.76 42.25
CA LEU A 113 -3.83 12.42 42.69
C LEU A 113 -4.27 10.96 42.40
N LYS A 114 -4.47 10.06 43.37
CA LYS A 114 -4.66 10.10 44.83
C LYS A 114 -3.88 8.98 45.50
#